data_AF-A0A1F4DJW9-F1
#
_entry.id   AF-A0A1F4DJW9-F1
#
_cell.length_a   1.000
_cell.length_b   1.000
_cell.length_c   1.000
_cell.angle_alpha   90.00
_cell.angle_beta   90.00
_cell.angle_gamma   90.00
#
_symmetry.space_group_name_H-M   'P 1'
#
loop_
_entity.id
_entity.type
_entity.pdbx_description
1 polymer ?
#
loop_
_entity_poly.entity_id
_entity_poly.type
_entity_poly.pdbx_seq_one_letter_code
_entity_poly.pdbx_strand_id
1 'polypeptide(L)' 'MPSITIRKLDEQTKARLRVRAAHHQRSMEDEARNILRAALAREAATPRNLAEAIRRRFELLG' A
#
# COMPACT_ATOMS: atom_id res chain seq x y z
N MET A 1 -1.09 -9.85 -19.42
CA MET A 1 -1.28 -8.98 -18.24
C MET A 1 -1.49 -9.86 -17.03
N PRO A 2 -0.81 -9.64 -15.90
CA PRO A 2 -1.13 -10.33 -14.66
C PRO A 2 -2.52 -9.87 -14.19
N SER A 3 -3.41 -10.80 -13.87
CA SER A 3 -4.73 -10.53 -13.31
C SER A 3 -4.85 -11.16 -11.92
N ILE A 4 -5.56 -10.49 -11.03
CA ILE A 4 -5.84 -10.97 -9.68
C ILE A 4 -7.36 -10.89 -9.47
N THR A 5 -7.96 -12.00 -9.07
CA THR A 5 -9.39 -12.08 -8.74
C THR A 5 -9.55 -12.24 -7.23
N ILE A 6 -10.12 -11.24 -6.57
CA ILE A 6 -10.41 -11.28 -5.14
C ILE A 6 -11.83 -11.84 -4.97
N ARG A 7 -11.93 -13.09 -4.51
CA ARG A 7 -13.24 -13.72 -4.21
C ARG A 7 -13.69 -13.34 -2.81
N LYS A 8 -15.01 -13.26 -2.61
CA LYS A 8 -15.63 -12.91 -1.31
C LYS A 8 -15.13 -11.57 -0.74
N LEU A 9 -14.92 -10.59 -1.62
CA LEU A 9 -14.66 -9.22 -1.17
C LEU A 9 -15.91 -8.69 -0.47
N ASP A 10 -15.74 -8.25 0.78
CA ASP A 10 -16.83 -7.67 1.55
C ASP A 10 -17.42 -6.43 0.85
N GLU A 11 -18.74 -6.29 0.85
CA GLU A 11 -19.44 -5.22 0.14
C GLU A 11 -19.13 -3.83 0.74
N GLN A 12 -18.87 -3.72 2.04
CA GLN A 12 -18.41 -2.48 2.65
C GLN A 12 -17.04 -2.08 2.07
N THR A 13 -16.14 -3.05 1.93
CA THR A 13 -14.81 -2.82 1.36
C THR A 13 -14.89 -2.38 -0.10
N LYS A 14 -15.74 -3.04 -0.89
CA LYS A 14 -16.01 -2.69 -2.29
C LYS A 14 -16.60 -1.28 -2.43
N ALA A 15 -17.57 -0.94 -1.59
CA ALA A 15 -18.20 0.39 -1.58
C ALA A 15 -17.19 1.49 -1.23
N ARG A 16 -16.37 1.28 -0.20
CA ARG A 16 -15.31 2.22 0.20
C ARG A 16 -14.27 2.41 -0.91
N LEU A 17 -13.88 1.32 -1.58
CA LEU A 17 -12.93 1.38 -2.68
C LEU A 17 -13.49 2.20 -3.86
N ARG A 18 -14.78 2.04 -4.18
CA ARG A 18 -15.46 2.81 -5.23
C ARG A 18 -15.52 4.31 -4.90
N VAL A 19 -15.90 4.65 -3.67
CA VAL A 19 -15.95 6.05 -3.21
C VAL A 19 -14.55 6.69 -3.27
N ARG A 20 -13.54 5.98 -2.78
CA ARG A 20 -12.15 6.45 -2.81
C ARG A 20 -11.64 6.65 -4.23
N ALA A 21 -11.92 5.73 -5.14
CA ALA A 21 -11.55 5.86 -6.55
C ALA A 21 -12.18 7.10 -7.19
N ALA A 22 -13.45 7.39 -6.89
CA ALA A 22 -14.13 8.60 -7.36
C ALA A 22 -13.49 9.88 -6.81
N HIS A 23 -13.15 9.92 -5.51
CA HIS A 23 -12.43 11.06 -4.92
C HIS A 23 -11.06 11.30 -5.57
N HIS A 24 -10.37 10.23 -5.95
CA HIS A 24 -9.05 10.29 -6.57
C HIS A 24 -9.11 10.45 -8.10
N GLN A 25 -10.31 10.57 -8.69
CA GLN A 25 -10.55 10.70 -10.13
C GLN A 25 -9.92 9.56 -10.96
N ARG A 26 -9.97 8.34 -10.42
CA ARG A 26 -9.37 7.13 -11.04
C ARG A 26 -10.38 6.00 -11.14
N SER A 27 -10.06 5.02 -11.99
CA SER A 27 -10.82 3.78 -12.02
C SER A 27 -10.68 3.02 -10.70
N MET A 28 -11.68 2.20 -10.37
CA MET A 28 -11.64 1.35 -9.19
C MET A 28 -10.45 0.37 -9.23
N GLU A 29 -10.10 -0.10 -10.43
CA GLU A 29 -8.93 -0.96 -10.67
C GLU A 29 -7.62 -0.22 -10.39
N ASP A 30 -7.47 1.01 -10.87
CA ASP A 30 -6.27 1.80 -10.63
C ASP A 30 -6.10 2.15 -9.16
N GLU A 31 -7.18 2.46 -8.45
CA GLU A 31 -7.13 2.70 -7.02
C GLU A 31 -6.78 1.43 -6.24
N ALA A 32 -7.35 0.27 -6.61
CA ALA A 32 -6.97 -1.02 -6.03
C ALA A 32 -5.47 -1.30 -6.21
N ARG A 33 -4.96 -1.08 -7.43
CA ARG A 33 -3.56 -1.27 -7.77
C ARG A 33 -2.66 -0.31 -6.99
N ASN A 34 -3.08 0.95 -6.84
CA ASN A 34 -2.34 1.94 -6.05
C ASN A 34 -2.26 1.55 -4.57
N ILE A 35 -3.37 1.11 -3.99
CA ILE A 35 -3.42 0.63 -2.61
C ILE A 35 -2.49 -0.58 -2.41
N LEU A 36 -2.52 -1.56 -3.32
CA LEU A 36 -1.64 -2.73 -3.26
C LEU A 36 -0.16 -2.33 -3.36
N ARG A 37 0.19 -1.42 -4.28
CA ARG A 37 1.56 -0.90 -4.39
C ARG A 37 2.00 -0.18 -3.12
N ALA A 38 1.16 0.70 -2.59
CA ALA A 38 1.47 1.45 -1.38
C ALA A 38 1.64 0.52 -0.15
N ALA A 39 0.79 -0.50 -0.03
CA ALA A 39 0.88 -1.49 1.04
C ALA A 39 2.19 -2.28 0.97
N LEU A 40 2.53 -2.81 -0.20
CA LEU A 40 3.77 -3.58 -0.41
C LEU A 40 5.03 -2.71 -0.26
N ALA A 41 4.98 -1.45 -0.69
CA ALA A 41 6.09 -0.50 -0.49
C ALA A 41 6.30 -0.18 1.00
N ARG A 42 5.22 -0.11 1.79
CA ARG A 42 5.31 0.15 3.23
C ARG A 42 5.92 -1.02 4.00
N GLU A 43 5.61 -2.26 3.62
CA GLU A 43 6.28 -3.45 4.18
C GLU A 43 7.78 -3.47 3.84
N ALA A 44 8.16 -3.09 2.61
CA ALA A 44 9.56 -2.98 2.23
C ALA A 44 10.29 -1.86 3.00
N ALA A 45 9.59 -0.77 3.32
CA ALA A 45 10.14 0.39 4.02
C ALA A 45 10.16 0.27 5.55
N THR A 46 9.52 -0.77 6.12
CA THR A 46 9.61 -0.98 7.58
C THR A 46 10.99 -1.57 7.86
N PRO A 47 11.91 -0.84 8.53
CA PRO A 47 13.15 -1.46 8.97
C PRO A 47 12.73 -2.60 9.91
N ARG A 48 13.04 -3.84 9.52
CA ARG A 48 12.70 -5.04 10.31
C ARG A 48 13.28 -4.97 11.72
N ASN A 49 14.21 -4.05 11.96
CA ASN A 49 14.85 -3.82 13.24
C ASN A 49 14.96 -2.31 13.53
N LEU A 50 14.27 -1.85 14.58
CA LEU A 50 14.39 -0.48 15.10
C LEU A 50 15.86 -0.13 15.42
N ALA A 51 16.66 -1.09 15.88
CA ALA A 51 18.08 -0.88 16.17
C ALA A 51 18.89 -0.58 14.89
N GLU A 52 18.57 -1.19 13.75
CA GLU A 52 19.21 -0.87 12.47
C GLU A 52 18.83 0.51 11.97
N ALA A 53 17.57 0.93 12.17
CA ALA A 53 17.11 2.27 11.80
C ALA A 53 17.83 3.36 12.61
N ILE A 54 17.98 3.13 13.91
CA ILE A 54 18.74 4.02 14.81
C ILE A 54 20.21 4.04 14.37
N ARG A 55 20.83 2.88 14.17
CA ARG A 55 22.25 2.79 13.76
C ARG A 55 22.54 3.56 12.47
N ARG A 56 21.73 3.39 11.42
CA ARG A 56 21.89 4.13 10.15
C ARG A 56 21.78 5.65 10.30
N ARG A 57 20.94 6.14 11.23
CA ARG A 57 20.79 7.57 11.49
C ARG A 57 22.06 8.17 12.09
N PHE A 58 22.75 7.42 12.94
CA PHE A 58 23.98 7.85 13.60
C PHE A 58 25.25 7.56 12.77
N GLU A 59 25.22 6.61 11.83
CA GLU A 59 26.32 6.41 10.86
C GLU A 59 26.56 7.62 9.96
N LEU A 60 25.52 8.38 9.62
CA LEU A 60 25.64 9.61 8.81
C LEU A 60 26.30 10.79 9.54
N LEU A 61 26.56 10.66 10.85
CA LEU A 61 27.21 11.66 11.67
C LEU A 61 28.68 11.31 11.99
N GLY A 62 29.20 10.27 11.33
CA GLY A 62 30.62 9.89 11.35
C GLY A 62 31.41 10.58 10.25
#